data_AF-A0A3N8PXQ2-F1
#
_entry.id   AF-A0A3N8PXQ2-F1
#
_cell.length_a   1.000
_cell.length_b   1.000
_cell.length_c   1.000
_cell.angle_alpha   90.00
_cell.angle_beta   90.00
_cell.angle_gamma   90.00
#
_symmetry.space_group_name_H-M   'P 1'
#
loop_
_entity.id
_entity.type
_entity.pdbx_description
1 polymer ?
#
loop_
_entity_poly.entity_id
_entity_poly.type
_entity_poly.pdbx_seq_one_letter_code
_entity_poly.pdbx_strand_id
1 'polypeptide(L)'
;MSVDDRLGVFLNTGILASRAHDLGRLIERQDALMQQFMEAKFEPAACAALLRDAIARYPFLEELFDPDSVAAGGCIASRALLYDLHQQRDRWTLALAPRHGEPIVLDTAAGDVPQLANALRDALQRNHWQPLSALYADPRLLGCERPAGDAALAWPAFDGPGIQRLEHASLLIASDTTRLLTDPISLAIGGNVGLPDLDRAPSNLGQRIDGMLVTHGHLDHWHVPTILRHGGDGSVPVIVPRIPVASLLAQDDMQQSLRDVGQTVLAPGWGETVRIGDIEVDILPFYGEQPTIGAAVPPHDVRNWGNCYRITTPQFSVILLVDSGEDAKGSVMDVIDQSVARRGRPDLVLSCCRELRKAPFWQGLFTFWMVLPMTELQRLPRIAEAGDGPSITLGPDGIGELCARAGARAFAPYANGFCGIATEIGDIGWINGEPAEADTLDQIDARIGALGGATRVIRWLPGDVLRHRGDWQVS
;
A
#
# COMPACT_ATOMS: atom_id res chain seq x y z
N MET A 1 -19.93 23.36 0.74
CA MET A 1 -19.23 22.90 -0.48
C MET A 1 -18.23 21.87 -0.01
N SER A 2 -18.13 20.71 -0.64
CA SER A 2 -17.15 19.67 -0.26
C SER A 2 -15.95 19.75 -1.20
N VAL A 3 -14.80 19.26 -0.76
CA VAL A 3 -13.66 18.99 -1.66
C VAL A 3 -14.17 18.10 -2.79
N ASP A 4 -13.67 18.31 -4.00
CA ASP A 4 -13.96 17.39 -5.09
C ASP A 4 -13.41 16.02 -4.69
N ASP A 5 -14.30 15.05 -4.49
CA ASP A 5 -13.91 13.67 -4.18
C ASP A 5 -13.08 13.05 -5.31
N ARG A 6 -12.98 13.72 -6.47
CA ARG A 6 -12.18 13.32 -7.62
C ARG A 6 -10.84 14.06 -7.77
N LEU A 7 -10.48 14.88 -6.78
CA LEU A 7 -9.20 15.59 -6.78
C LEU A 7 -8.09 14.69 -6.24
N GLY A 8 -7.07 14.45 -7.08
CA GLY A 8 -5.83 13.86 -6.61
C GLY A 8 -5.05 14.83 -5.75
N VAL A 9 -4.62 14.41 -4.56
CA VAL A 9 -3.83 15.24 -3.66
C VAL A 9 -2.67 14.41 -3.14
N PHE A 10 -1.43 14.82 -3.40
CA PHE A 10 -0.21 14.12 -2.98
C PHE A 10 0.65 15.05 -2.14
N LEU A 11 1.21 14.52 -1.06
CA LEU A 11 2.17 15.25 -0.23
C LEU A 11 3.38 14.34 -0.01
N ASN A 12 4.45 14.62 -0.74
CA ASN A 12 5.61 13.74 -0.87
C ASN A 12 6.86 14.36 -0.23
N THR A 13 7.79 13.50 0.19
CA THR A 13 9.14 13.84 0.66
C THR A 13 10.15 12.84 0.05
N GLY A 14 11.43 12.92 0.43
CA GLY A 14 12.45 11.99 -0.07
C GLY A 14 12.63 12.09 -1.58
N ILE A 15 12.85 10.94 -2.21
CA ILE A 15 13.04 10.83 -3.66
C ILE A 15 11.82 11.32 -4.45
N LEU A 16 10.61 11.12 -3.93
CA LEU A 16 9.37 11.54 -4.57
C LEU A 16 9.17 13.06 -4.55
N ALA A 17 9.80 13.77 -3.61
CA ALA A 17 9.86 15.23 -3.64
C ALA A 17 11.02 15.73 -4.47
N SER A 18 12.24 15.22 -4.26
CA SER A 18 13.48 15.78 -4.82
C SER A 18 13.76 15.37 -6.28
N ARG A 19 13.29 14.18 -6.69
CA ARG A 19 13.63 13.54 -7.97
C ARG A 19 12.39 13.03 -8.72
N ALA A 20 11.20 13.57 -8.46
CA ALA A 20 9.95 13.13 -9.08
C ALA A 20 10.02 13.05 -10.62
N HIS A 21 10.60 14.09 -11.25
CA HIS A 21 10.77 14.15 -12.70
C HIS A 21 11.73 13.06 -13.22
N ASP A 22 12.84 12.84 -12.52
CA ASP A 22 13.84 11.84 -12.92
C ASP A 22 13.29 10.42 -12.74
N LEU A 23 12.51 10.19 -11.67
CA LEU A 23 11.76 8.95 -11.47
C LEU A 23 10.70 8.73 -12.55
N GLY A 24 9.95 9.76 -12.94
CA GLY A 24 8.99 9.66 -14.04
C GLY A 24 9.67 9.26 -15.35
N ARG A 25 10.80 9.90 -15.67
CA ARG A 25 11.61 9.53 -16.85
C ARG A 25 12.24 8.15 -16.75
N LEU A 26 12.57 7.68 -15.54
CA LEU A 26 13.02 6.32 -15.31
C LEU A 26 11.89 5.33 -15.58
N ILE A 27 10.69 5.57 -15.04
CA ILE A 27 9.51 4.72 -15.24
C ILE A 27 9.16 4.60 -16.72
N GLU A 28 9.23 5.69 -17.49
CA GLU A 28 9.02 5.67 -18.94
C GLU A 28 10.05 4.83 -19.72
N ARG A 29 11.23 4.59 -19.14
CA ARG A 29 12.39 3.98 -19.82
C ARG A 29 12.72 2.59 -19.31
N GLN A 30 12.26 2.24 -18.11
CA GLN A 30 12.66 1.02 -17.44
C GLN A 30 12.32 -0.22 -18.25
N ASP A 31 11.16 -0.25 -18.93
CA ASP A 31 10.76 -1.38 -19.76
C ASP A 31 11.76 -1.62 -20.89
N ALA A 32 12.19 -0.55 -21.57
CA ALA A 32 13.17 -0.66 -22.65
C ALA A 32 14.55 -1.11 -22.14
N LEU A 33 15.01 -0.58 -21.00
CA LEU A 33 16.27 -1.01 -20.37
C LEU A 33 16.20 -2.48 -19.94
N MET A 34 15.07 -2.87 -19.36
CA MET A 34 14.80 -4.22 -18.92
C MET A 34 14.79 -5.21 -20.08
N GLN A 35 14.11 -4.88 -21.18
CA GLN A 35 14.12 -5.71 -22.40
C GLN A 35 15.54 -5.95 -22.90
N GLN A 36 16.39 -4.91 -22.93
CA GLN A 36 17.80 -5.05 -23.30
C GLN A 36 18.57 -5.98 -22.34
N PHE A 37 18.26 -5.94 -21.04
CA PHE A 37 18.87 -6.81 -20.04
C PHE A 37 18.44 -8.27 -20.23
N MET A 38 17.16 -8.52 -20.54
CA MET A 38 16.66 -9.85 -20.88
C MET A 38 17.29 -10.38 -22.16
N GLU A 39 17.43 -9.56 -23.21
CA GLU A 39 18.15 -9.93 -24.44
C GLU A 39 19.61 -10.28 -24.17
N ALA A 40 20.26 -9.54 -23.27
CA ALA A 40 21.60 -9.83 -22.76
C ALA A 40 21.63 -10.99 -21.76
N LYS A 41 20.50 -11.64 -21.48
CA LYS A 41 20.34 -12.76 -20.53
C LYS A 41 20.86 -12.44 -19.12
N PHE A 42 20.79 -11.17 -18.74
CA PHE A 42 21.33 -10.66 -17.48
C PHE A 42 22.82 -10.99 -17.27
N GLU A 43 23.61 -11.11 -18.34
CA GLU A 43 25.05 -11.31 -18.23
C GLU A 43 25.74 -10.05 -17.67
N PRO A 44 26.46 -10.14 -16.53
CA PRO A 44 26.97 -8.97 -15.79
C PRO A 44 27.70 -7.93 -16.65
N ALA A 45 28.67 -8.37 -17.46
CA ALA A 45 29.47 -7.47 -18.28
C ALA A 45 28.66 -6.80 -19.40
N ALA A 46 27.70 -7.51 -20.00
CA ALA A 46 26.85 -6.98 -21.06
C ALA A 46 25.83 -5.97 -20.49
N CYS A 47 25.17 -6.31 -19.39
CA CYS A 47 24.26 -5.41 -18.69
C CYS A 47 24.97 -4.15 -18.17
N ALA A 48 26.19 -4.28 -17.64
CA ALA A 48 26.98 -3.12 -17.24
C ALA A 48 27.32 -2.20 -18.43
N ALA A 49 27.64 -2.76 -19.59
CA ALA A 49 27.90 -1.97 -20.80
C ALA A 49 26.64 -1.24 -21.29
N LEU A 50 25.48 -1.92 -21.31
CA LEU A 50 24.18 -1.32 -21.63
C LEU A 50 23.83 -0.18 -20.67
N LEU A 51 24.08 -0.40 -19.38
CA LEU A 51 23.80 0.60 -18.35
C LEU A 51 24.71 1.83 -18.48
N ARG A 52 26.01 1.64 -18.78
CA ARG A 52 26.93 2.76 -19.06
C ARG A 52 26.51 3.55 -20.30
N ASP A 53 26.05 2.87 -21.35
CA ASP A 53 25.53 3.54 -22.54
C ASP A 53 24.23 4.32 -22.23
N ALA A 54 23.34 3.74 -21.42
CA ALA A 54 22.15 4.44 -20.95
C ALA A 54 22.49 5.68 -20.10
N ILE A 55 23.48 5.59 -19.20
CA ILE A 55 23.98 6.72 -18.41
C ILE A 55 24.61 7.79 -19.31
N ALA A 56 25.41 7.40 -20.30
CA ALA A 56 25.98 8.35 -21.26
C ALA A 56 24.91 9.11 -22.05
N ARG A 57 23.80 8.44 -22.39
CA ARG A 57 22.62 9.07 -23.04
C ARG A 57 21.77 9.90 -22.07
N TYR A 58 21.70 9.47 -20.81
CA TYR A 58 20.84 10.04 -19.77
C TYR A 58 21.62 10.23 -18.47
N PRO A 59 22.40 11.33 -18.34
CA PRO A 59 23.32 11.52 -17.20
C PRO A 59 22.65 11.50 -15.82
N PHE A 60 21.34 11.78 -15.72
CA PHE A 60 20.61 11.70 -14.44
C PHE A 60 20.57 10.28 -13.85
N LEU A 61 20.79 9.25 -14.68
CA LEU A 61 20.84 7.86 -14.22
C LEU A 61 22.13 7.53 -13.44
N GLU A 62 23.18 8.35 -13.55
CA GLU A 62 24.47 8.11 -12.88
C GLU A 62 24.34 8.04 -11.35
N GLU A 63 23.49 8.88 -10.76
CA GLU A 63 23.21 8.83 -9.33
C GLU A 63 22.32 7.64 -8.95
N LEU A 64 21.48 7.15 -9.88
CA LEU A 64 20.47 6.12 -9.59
C LEU A 64 21.01 4.70 -9.72
N PHE A 65 22.01 4.48 -10.56
CA PHE A 65 22.47 3.15 -10.93
C PHE A 65 23.98 2.95 -10.78
N ASP A 66 24.38 1.72 -10.49
CA ASP A 66 25.78 1.33 -10.25
C ASP A 66 26.25 0.27 -11.27
N PRO A 67 26.84 0.69 -12.40
CA PRO A 67 27.33 -0.23 -13.41
C PRO A 67 28.54 -1.06 -12.95
N ASP A 68 29.27 -0.63 -11.93
CA ASP A 68 30.39 -1.41 -11.38
C ASP A 68 29.87 -2.57 -10.53
N SER A 69 28.84 -2.32 -9.70
CA SER A 69 28.10 -3.36 -9.00
C SER A 69 27.52 -4.39 -9.98
N VAL A 70 26.86 -3.94 -11.05
CA VAL A 70 26.32 -4.83 -12.10
C VAL A 70 27.41 -5.68 -12.73
N ALA A 71 28.57 -5.09 -13.08
CA ALA A 71 29.69 -5.83 -13.66
C ALA A 71 30.26 -6.90 -12.70
N ALA A 72 30.17 -6.66 -11.39
CA ALA A 72 30.55 -7.61 -10.34
C ALA A 72 29.44 -8.64 -10.02
N GLY A 73 28.28 -8.57 -10.68
CA GLY A 73 27.13 -9.45 -10.46
C GLY A 73 26.19 -9.01 -9.33
N GLY A 74 26.39 -7.81 -8.77
CA GLY A 74 25.54 -7.19 -7.76
C GLY A 74 24.24 -6.61 -8.33
N CYS A 75 23.55 -5.82 -7.51
CA CYS A 75 22.31 -5.14 -7.88
C CYS A 75 22.56 -3.89 -8.73
N ILE A 76 21.51 -3.42 -9.39
CA ILE A 76 21.57 -2.31 -10.36
C ILE A 76 21.42 -0.96 -9.66
N ALA A 77 20.56 -0.88 -8.65
CA ALA A 77 20.35 0.33 -7.87
C ALA A 77 21.64 0.74 -7.14
N SER A 78 21.99 2.02 -7.26
CA SER A 78 23.09 2.61 -6.50
C SER A 78 22.73 2.71 -5.02
N ARG A 79 23.72 2.96 -4.16
CA ARG A 79 23.47 3.30 -2.75
C ARG A 79 22.51 4.49 -2.59
N ALA A 80 22.62 5.49 -3.47
CA ALA A 80 21.78 6.68 -3.40
C ALA A 80 20.31 6.34 -3.66
N LEU A 81 20.03 5.53 -4.69
CA LEU A 81 18.68 5.04 -4.96
C LEU A 81 18.18 4.09 -3.89
N LEU A 82 19.04 3.21 -3.36
CA LEU A 82 18.66 2.25 -2.34
C LEU A 82 18.30 2.91 -1.01
N TYR A 83 18.94 4.02 -0.63
CA TYR A 83 18.77 4.63 0.70
C TYR A 83 18.81 6.16 0.71
N ASP A 84 19.89 6.76 0.19
CA ASP A 84 20.21 8.15 0.54
C ASP A 84 19.11 9.12 0.06
N LEU A 85 18.54 8.91 -1.13
CA LEU A 85 17.46 9.73 -1.68
C LEU A 85 16.15 9.61 -0.88
N HIS A 86 15.88 8.47 -0.24
CA HIS A 86 14.70 8.27 0.61
C HIS A 86 14.83 9.00 1.96
N GLN A 87 16.05 9.27 2.41
CA GLN A 87 16.34 9.95 3.67
C GLN A 87 16.50 11.47 3.51
N GLN A 88 16.46 11.99 2.28
CA GLN A 88 16.50 13.43 1.99
C GLN A 88 15.15 14.10 2.27
N ARG A 89 15.02 14.69 3.45
CA ARG A 89 13.77 15.27 3.96
C ARG A 89 13.79 16.79 4.06
N ASP A 90 14.73 17.45 3.39
CA ASP A 90 14.88 18.91 3.38
C ASP A 90 13.78 19.60 2.54
N ARG A 91 13.14 18.86 1.63
CA ARG A 91 12.03 19.34 0.79
C ARG A 91 10.82 18.42 0.86
N TRP A 92 9.66 19.06 0.73
CA TRP A 92 8.37 18.44 0.51
C TRP A 92 7.73 19.01 -0.74
N THR A 93 6.91 18.21 -1.42
CA THR A 93 6.17 18.66 -2.60
C THR A 93 4.70 18.31 -2.42
N LEU A 94 3.84 19.33 -2.47
CA LEU A 94 2.39 19.19 -2.57
C LEU A 94 2.02 19.20 -4.06
N ALA A 95 1.33 18.15 -4.51
CA ALA A 95 0.79 18.08 -5.86
C ALA A 95 -0.73 17.91 -5.81
N LEU A 96 -1.46 18.70 -6.61
CA LEU A 96 -2.89 18.57 -6.82
C LEU A 96 -3.13 18.23 -8.28
N ALA A 97 -3.81 17.11 -8.52
CA ALA A 97 -4.16 16.63 -9.85
C ALA A 97 -5.68 16.78 -10.05
N PRO A 98 -6.15 17.91 -10.59
CA PRO A 98 -7.56 18.08 -10.90
C PRO A 98 -7.97 17.14 -12.05
N ARG A 99 -9.24 16.75 -12.10
CA ARG A 99 -9.79 15.93 -13.19
C ARG A 99 -9.58 16.56 -14.58
N HIS A 100 -9.56 17.89 -14.63
CA HIS A 100 -9.34 18.68 -15.83
C HIS A 100 -8.32 19.78 -15.55
N GLY A 101 -7.33 19.92 -16.44
CA GLY A 101 -6.28 20.94 -16.33
C GLY A 101 -4.92 20.35 -16.00
N GLU A 102 -3.94 21.24 -15.85
CA GLU A 102 -2.57 20.87 -15.47
C GLU A 102 -2.46 20.65 -13.95
N PRO A 103 -1.66 19.67 -13.51
CA PRO A 103 -1.35 19.50 -12.09
C PRO A 103 -0.74 20.77 -11.49
N ILE A 104 -1.14 21.10 -10.26
CA ILE A 104 -0.52 22.17 -9.46
C ILE A 104 0.54 21.51 -8.58
N VAL A 105 1.79 21.90 -8.74
CA VAL A 105 2.92 21.37 -7.96
C VAL A 105 3.58 22.50 -7.19
N LEU A 106 3.70 22.34 -5.87
CA LEU A 106 4.15 23.36 -4.94
C LEU A 106 5.23 22.78 -4.03
N ASP A 107 6.44 23.35 -4.08
CA ASP A 107 7.54 22.96 -3.23
C ASP A 107 7.49 23.67 -1.87
N THR A 108 7.89 22.95 -0.83
CA THR A 108 7.84 23.40 0.57
C THR A 108 9.12 23.00 1.27
N ALA A 109 9.76 23.96 1.94
CA ALA A 109 10.92 23.65 2.78
C ALA A 109 10.48 22.88 4.02
N ALA A 110 11.33 21.99 4.55
CA ALA A 110 11.02 21.19 5.73
C ALA A 110 10.50 21.99 6.94
N GLY A 111 11.03 23.21 7.15
CA GLY A 111 10.62 24.09 8.25
C GLY A 111 9.18 24.60 8.15
N ASP A 112 8.61 24.65 6.95
CA ASP A 112 7.27 25.18 6.68
C ASP A 112 6.20 24.08 6.60
N VAL A 113 6.60 22.81 6.66
CA VAL A 113 5.71 21.64 6.56
C VAL A 113 4.59 21.64 7.60
N PRO A 114 4.80 22.01 8.88
CA PRO A 114 3.70 22.09 9.84
C PRO A 114 2.63 23.13 9.44
N GLN A 115 3.03 24.25 8.84
CA GLN A 115 2.09 25.27 8.37
C GLN A 115 1.32 24.78 7.15
N LEU A 116 2.01 24.16 6.18
CA LEU A 116 1.40 23.48 5.04
C LEU A 116 0.37 22.44 5.49
N ALA A 117 0.76 21.53 6.39
CA ALA A 117 -0.08 20.43 6.85
C ALA A 117 -1.36 20.95 7.53
N ASN A 118 -1.26 22.01 8.33
CA ASN A 118 -2.43 22.64 8.95
C ASN A 118 -3.36 23.29 7.91
N ALA A 119 -2.81 24.02 6.93
CA ALA A 119 -3.59 24.62 5.86
C ALA A 119 -4.26 23.55 4.97
N LEU A 120 -3.53 22.48 4.65
CA LEU A 120 -4.04 21.35 3.86
C LEU A 120 -5.13 20.60 4.62
N ARG A 121 -4.96 20.35 5.92
CA ARG A 121 -5.99 19.74 6.78
C ARG A 121 -7.27 20.58 6.81
N ASP A 122 -7.18 21.90 6.98
CA ASP A 122 -8.35 22.79 6.93
C ASP A 122 -9.03 22.73 5.56
N ALA A 123 -8.25 22.75 4.48
CA ALA A 123 -8.76 22.62 3.12
C ALA A 123 -9.48 21.27 2.90
N LEU A 124 -8.87 20.15 3.30
CA LEU A 124 -9.41 18.81 3.09
C LEU A 124 -10.64 18.52 3.93
N GLN A 125 -10.72 19.03 5.16
CA GLN A 125 -11.82 18.76 6.08
C GLN A 125 -12.98 19.76 5.95
N ARG A 126 -12.68 21.03 5.66
CA ARG A 126 -13.66 22.13 5.67
C ARG A 126 -13.94 22.70 4.29
N ASN A 127 -13.25 22.21 3.26
CA ASN A 127 -13.31 22.73 1.90
C ASN A 127 -13.05 24.25 1.86
N HIS A 128 -11.96 24.64 2.51
CA HIS A 128 -11.52 26.03 2.64
C HIS A 128 -10.09 26.13 2.13
N TRP A 129 -9.94 26.34 0.81
CA TRP A 129 -8.65 26.38 0.13
C TRP A 129 -7.90 27.72 0.31
N GLN A 130 -8.57 28.74 0.84
CA GLN A 130 -8.05 30.09 1.00
C GLN A 130 -6.77 30.15 1.85
N PRO A 131 -6.63 29.46 2.99
CA PRO A 131 -5.39 29.44 3.75
C PRO A 131 -4.23 28.85 2.95
N LEU A 132 -4.49 27.78 2.19
CA LEU A 132 -3.48 27.13 1.35
C LEU A 132 -3.09 28.02 0.15
N SER A 133 -4.08 28.64 -0.51
CA SER A 133 -3.85 29.60 -1.59
C SER A 133 -3.03 30.81 -1.11
N ALA A 134 -3.32 31.33 0.08
CA ALA A 134 -2.58 32.43 0.68
C ALA A 134 -1.14 32.03 1.06
N LEU A 135 -0.94 30.81 1.55
CA LEU A 135 0.39 30.29 1.91
C LEU A 135 1.35 30.30 0.71
N TYR A 136 0.88 29.89 -0.47
CA TYR A 136 1.71 29.83 -1.69
C TYR A 136 1.55 31.02 -2.64
N ALA A 137 0.65 31.96 -2.33
CA ALA A 137 0.20 33.00 -3.25
C ALA A 137 -0.22 32.44 -4.63
N ASP A 138 -0.81 31.24 -4.67
CA ASP A 138 -1.25 30.57 -5.90
C ASP A 138 -2.79 30.55 -5.98
N PRO A 139 -3.40 31.40 -6.84
CA PRO A 139 -4.85 31.45 -6.98
C PRO A 139 -5.45 30.22 -7.67
N ARG A 140 -4.64 29.37 -8.33
CA ARG A 140 -5.12 28.13 -8.98
C ARG A 140 -5.70 27.15 -7.96
N LEU A 141 -5.22 27.19 -6.71
CA LEU A 141 -5.73 26.37 -5.60
C LEU A 141 -7.22 26.64 -5.31
N LEU A 142 -7.70 27.84 -5.55
CA LEU A 142 -9.13 28.17 -5.38
C LEU A 142 -10.01 27.49 -6.45
N GLY A 143 -9.42 27.05 -7.56
CA GLY A 143 -10.10 26.29 -8.61
C GLY A 143 -10.25 24.80 -8.33
N CYS A 144 -9.71 24.30 -7.20
CA CYS A 144 -9.79 22.87 -6.81
C CYS A 144 -11.09 22.51 -6.08
N GLU A 145 -12.05 23.45 -6.02
CA GLU A 145 -13.37 23.20 -5.44
C GLU A 145 -14.21 22.29 -6.35
N ARG A 146 -15.07 21.47 -5.73
CA ARG A 146 -15.99 20.61 -6.48
C ARG A 146 -16.88 21.45 -7.41
N PRO A 147 -16.97 21.11 -8.72
CA PRO A 147 -17.87 21.78 -9.65
C PRO A 147 -19.31 21.80 -9.14
N ALA A 148 -20.01 22.93 -9.36
CA ALA A 148 -21.42 23.04 -9.02
C ALA A 148 -22.26 22.10 -9.91
N GLY A 149 -23.05 21.22 -9.29
CA GLY A 149 -23.95 20.28 -9.99
C GLY A 149 -23.46 18.83 -10.02
N ASP A 150 -22.21 18.56 -9.66
CA ASP A 150 -21.71 17.19 -9.54
C ASP A 150 -22.32 16.51 -8.30
N ALA A 151 -22.87 15.31 -8.51
CA ALA A 151 -23.37 14.48 -7.42
C ALA A 151 -22.20 14.08 -6.51
N ALA A 152 -22.39 14.26 -5.20
CA ALA A 152 -21.44 13.78 -4.21
C ALA A 152 -21.37 12.25 -4.30
N LEU A 153 -20.15 11.71 -4.33
CA LEU A 153 -19.96 10.30 -4.03
C LEU A 153 -20.16 10.13 -2.52
N ALA A 154 -20.80 9.05 -2.10
CA ALA A 154 -20.99 8.74 -0.69
C ALA A 154 -20.92 7.23 -0.48
N TRP A 155 -20.20 6.82 0.57
CA TRP A 155 -20.24 5.45 1.03
C TRP A 155 -21.62 5.13 1.60
N PRO A 156 -22.11 3.88 1.49
CA PRO A 156 -23.29 3.44 2.21
C PRO A 156 -23.17 3.71 3.71
N ALA A 157 -24.30 3.95 4.37
CA ALA A 157 -24.33 4.24 5.80
C ALA A 157 -23.75 3.07 6.62
N PHE A 158 -22.91 3.39 7.61
CA PHE A 158 -22.22 2.40 8.44
C PHE A 158 -22.38 2.72 9.94
N ASP A 159 -23.41 2.16 10.56
CA ASP A 159 -23.73 2.42 11.97
C ASP A 159 -23.50 1.21 12.86
N GLY A 160 -22.82 1.38 14.00
CA GLY A 160 -22.58 0.30 14.98
C GLY A 160 -21.46 -0.67 14.59
N PRO A 161 -21.32 -1.81 15.30
CA PRO A 161 -20.16 -2.70 15.18
C PRO A 161 -20.12 -3.46 13.86
N GLY A 162 -18.95 -3.54 13.23
CA GLY A 162 -18.75 -4.27 11.99
C GLY A 162 -17.52 -3.83 11.22
N ILE A 163 -17.45 -4.24 9.96
CA ILE A 163 -16.39 -3.85 9.02
C ILE A 163 -17.05 -3.42 7.72
N GLN A 164 -16.79 -2.20 7.25
CA GLN A 164 -17.18 -1.77 5.91
C GLN A 164 -15.98 -1.88 4.97
N ARG A 165 -16.20 -2.50 3.81
CA ARG A 165 -15.20 -2.52 2.72
C ARG A 165 -15.24 -1.17 2.01
N LEU A 166 -14.10 -0.50 1.91
CA LEU A 166 -13.99 0.74 1.14
C LEU A 166 -13.22 0.45 -0.16
N GLU A 167 -12.44 1.41 -0.65
CA GLU A 167 -11.55 1.22 -1.79
C GLU A 167 -10.36 0.31 -1.43
N HIS A 168 -10.01 -0.62 -2.33
CA HIS A 168 -8.77 -1.40 -2.26
C HIS A 168 -8.49 -2.03 -0.87
N ALA A 169 -7.47 -1.56 -0.13
CA ALA A 169 -7.06 -2.02 1.19
C ALA A 169 -7.69 -1.22 2.35
N SER A 170 -8.46 -0.18 2.02
CA SER A 170 -9.16 0.64 3.01
C SER A 170 -10.36 -0.10 3.61
N LEU A 171 -10.41 -0.14 4.94
CA LEU A 171 -11.52 -0.69 5.71
C LEU A 171 -11.91 0.27 6.82
N LEU A 172 -13.21 0.40 7.08
CA LEU A 172 -13.72 1.04 8.29
C LEU A 172 -14.19 -0.04 9.26
N ILE A 173 -13.47 -0.18 10.38
CA ILE A 173 -13.71 -1.21 11.39
C ILE A 173 -14.24 -0.54 12.65
N ALA A 174 -15.38 -0.99 13.16
CA ALA A 174 -16.01 -0.39 14.32
C ALA A 174 -16.42 -1.38 15.40
N SER A 175 -16.27 -0.94 16.64
CA SER A 175 -17.07 -1.40 17.79
C SER A 175 -18.31 -0.50 17.94
N ASP A 176 -19.00 -0.61 19.07
CA ASP A 176 -20.09 0.32 19.41
C ASP A 176 -19.56 1.75 19.66
N THR A 177 -18.31 1.89 20.10
CA THR A 177 -17.78 3.16 20.62
C THR A 177 -16.54 3.69 19.91
N THR A 178 -15.86 2.86 19.13
CA THR A 178 -14.57 3.20 18.50
C THR A 178 -14.58 2.82 17.02
N ARG A 179 -14.01 3.67 16.17
CA ARG A 179 -13.81 3.44 14.74
C ARG A 179 -12.34 3.52 14.34
N LEU A 180 -11.87 2.49 13.66
CA LEU A 180 -10.54 2.42 13.04
C LEU A 180 -10.67 2.46 11.52
N LEU A 181 -9.75 3.18 10.88
CA LEU A 181 -9.62 3.23 9.42
C LEU A 181 -8.27 2.64 9.01
N THR A 182 -8.26 1.65 8.12
CA THR A 182 -7.03 1.02 7.63
C THR A 182 -6.64 1.56 6.26
N ASP A 183 -5.33 1.63 5.97
CA ASP A 183 -4.71 1.96 4.67
C ASP A 183 -5.50 2.99 3.85
N PRO A 184 -5.79 4.20 4.39
CA PRO A 184 -6.72 5.12 3.75
C PRO A 184 -6.10 5.81 2.55
N ILE A 185 -6.70 5.66 1.35
CA ILE A 185 -6.12 6.16 0.09
C ILE A 185 -7.09 6.90 -0.84
N SER A 186 -8.31 7.19 -0.42
CA SER A 186 -9.35 7.82 -1.28
C SER A 186 -8.99 9.14 -2.01
N LEU A 187 -7.93 9.86 -1.62
CA LEU A 187 -7.44 11.06 -2.32
C LEU A 187 -6.26 10.78 -3.27
N ALA A 188 -5.83 9.53 -3.40
CA ALA A 188 -4.70 9.07 -4.21
C ALA A 188 -5.08 8.95 -5.69
N ILE A 189 -5.88 9.90 -6.20
CA ILE A 189 -6.47 9.86 -7.53
C ILE A 189 -5.48 10.42 -8.54
N GLY A 190 -5.21 9.66 -9.61
CA GLY A 190 -4.13 9.99 -10.51
C GLY A 190 -2.75 9.82 -9.85
N GLY A 191 -1.71 10.39 -10.45
CA GLY A 191 -0.35 10.22 -9.94
C GLY A 191 0.18 8.79 -10.05
N ASN A 192 1.21 8.46 -9.26
CA ASN A 192 1.96 7.21 -9.37
C ASN A 192 1.30 6.01 -8.66
N VAL A 193 0.13 6.19 -8.02
CA VAL A 193 -0.54 5.14 -7.23
C VAL A 193 -1.17 4.07 -8.13
N GLY A 194 -1.35 4.33 -9.44
CA GLY A 194 -1.64 3.30 -10.44
C GLY A 194 -2.98 2.56 -10.29
N LEU A 195 -3.75 2.82 -9.22
CA LEU A 195 -5.02 2.15 -8.96
C LEU A 195 -6.13 2.73 -9.86
N PRO A 196 -6.71 1.91 -10.76
CA PRO A 196 -7.80 2.34 -11.62
C PRO A 196 -9.05 2.62 -10.78
N ASP A 197 -9.92 3.50 -11.31
CA ASP A 197 -11.23 3.81 -10.76
C ASP A 197 -11.27 4.39 -9.34
N LEU A 198 -10.14 4.80 -8.74
CA LEU A 198 -10.14 5.52 -7.45
C LEU A 198 -10.94 6.82 -7.49
N ASP A 199 -11.14 7.43 -8.66
CA ASP A 199 -12.03 8.58 -8.85
C ASP A 199 -13.51 8.26 -8.62
N ARG A 200 -13.84 6.98 -8.39
CA ARG A 200 -15.16 6.50 -7.98
C ARG A 200 -15.26 6.23 -6.47
N ALA A 201 -14.18 6.38 -5.71
CA ALA A 201 -14.17 6.23 -4.26
C ALA A 201 -14.57 7.57 -3.59
N PRO A 202 -15.63 7.61 -2.77
CA PRO A 202 -15.91 8.78 -1.94
C PRO A 202 -14.75 9.05 -0.98
N SER A 203 -14.21 10.26 -1.01
CA SER A 203 -13.14 10.65 -0.09
C SER A 203 -13.65 11.02 1.30
N ASN A 204 -14.96 11.30 1.46
CA ASN A 204 -15.57 11.56 2.76
C ASN A 204 -16.27 10.33 3.33
N LEU A 205 -15.90 9.93 4.54
CA LEU A 205 -16.61 8.89 5.29
C LEU A 205 -17.85 9.44 6.02
N GLY A 206 -17.91 10.74 6.29
CA GLY A 206 -18.98 11.33 7.11
C GLY A 206 -19.00 10.86 8.57
N GLN A 207 -17.95 10.15 9.01
CA GLN A 207 -17.81 9.58 10.35
C GLN A 207 -16.55 10.07 11.04
N ARG A 208 -16.60 10.13 12.36
CA ARG A 208 -15.43 10.35 13.20
C ARG A 208 -14.58 9.09 13.23
N ILE A 209 -13.28 9.25 13.03
CA ILE A 209 -12.28 8.20 13.16
C ILE A 209 -11.52 8.40 14.48
N ASP A 210 -11.33 7.32 15.23
CA ASP A 210 -10.66 7.35 16.54
C ASP A 210 -9.21 6.84 16.44
N GLY A 211 -8.86 6.15 15.37
CA GLY A 211 -7.48 5.80 15.02
C GLY A 211 -7.35 5.27 13.61
N MET A 212 -6.13 5.26 13.09
CA MET A 212 -5.80 4.76 11.76
C MET A 212 -4.69 3.72 11.83
N LEU A 213 -4.72 2.74 10.92
CA LEU A 213 -3.69 1.72 10.77
C LEU A 213 -3.13 1.78 9.35
N VAL A 214 -1.81 1.86 9.20
CA VAL A 214 -1.13 1.71 7.90
C VAL A 214 -0.35 0.42 7.92
N THR A 215 -0.45 -0.41 6.89
CA THR A 215 0.18 -1.74 6.87
C THR A 215 1.61 -1.69 6.38
N HIS A 216 1.90 -0.94 5.31
CA HIS A 216 3.26 -0.76 4.79
C HIS A 216 3.36 0.47 3.88
N GLY A 217 4.56 0.74 3.35
CA GLY A 217 4.92 2.01 2.69
C GLY A 217 4.65 2.08 1.18
N HIS A 218 3.94 1.12 0.58
CA HIS A 218 3.54 1.23 -0.83
C HIS A 218 2.43 2.26 -1.02
N LEU A 219 2.38 2.88 -2.19
CA LEU A 219 1.54 4.05 -2.47
C LEU A 219 0.03 3.75 -2.44
N ASP A 220 -0.35 2.50 -2.64
CA ASP A 220 -1.69 1.95 -2.50
C ASP A 220 -2.10 1.67 -1.04
N HIS A 221 -1.20 1.87 -0.07
CA HIS A 221 -1.49 1.75 1.37
C HIS A 221 -1.12 2.99 2.19
N TRP A 222 -0.14 3.76 1.70
CA TRP A 222 0.43 4.92 2.37
C TRP A 222 0.10 6.22 1.64
N HIS A 223 -0.82 7.01 2.23
CA HIS A 223 -1.25 8.28 1.65
C HIS A 223 -1.48 9.39 2.68
N VAL A 224 -0.48 10.24 2.87
CA VAL A 224 -0.49 11.34 3.88
C VAL A 224 -1.71 12.26 3.76
N PRO A 225 -2.15 12.72 2.56
CA PRO A 225 -3.30 13.60 2.46
C PRO A 225 -4.62 12.96 2.94
N THR A 226 -4.85 11.67 2.66
CA THR A 226 -6.04 10.98 3.18
C THR A 226 -5.96 10.83 4.70
N ILE A 227 -4.77 10.56 5.24
CA ILE A 227 -4.55 10.54 6.70
C ILE A 227 -4.86 11.91 7.31
N LEU A 228 -4.39 13.02 6.73
CA LEU A 228 -4.68 14.37 7.22
C LEU A 228 -6.16 14.71 7.17
N ARG A 229 -6.88 14.22 6.16
CA ARG A 229 -8.34 14.39 6.05
C ARG A 229 -9.07 13.75 7.24
N HIS A 230 -8.67 12.55 7.66
CA HIS A 230 -9.31 11.84 8.77
C HIS A 230 -8.63 12.07 10.13
N GLY A 231 -7.48 12.75 10.15
CA GLY A 231 -6.62 12.95 11.30
C GLY A 231 -7.14 13.93 12.36
N GLY A 232 -8.33 14.53 12.15
CA GLY A 232 -8.85 15.59 13.00
C GLY A 232 -7.93 16.81 12.98
N ASP A 233 -7.59 17.35 14.14
CA ASP A 233 -6.56 18.39 14.33
C ASP A 233 -5.12 17.84 14.41
N GLY A 234 -4.91 16.57 14.03
CA GLY A 234 -3.66 15.84 14.23
C GLY A 234 -3.68 14.92 15.46
N SER A 235 -4.74 14.94 16.28
CA SER A 235 -4.85 14.13 17.50
C SER A 235 -5.20 12.66 17.27
N VAL A 236 -5.78 12.30 16.13
CA VAL A 236 -6.14 10.90 15.83
C VAL A 236 -4.85 10.09 15.65
N PRO A 237 -4.57 9.08 16.48
CA PRO A 237 -3.34 8.29 16.36
C PRO A 237 -3.34 7.46 15.07
N VAL A 238 -2.20 7.45 14.39
CA VAL A 238 -1.91 6.55 13.27
C VAL A 238 -0.87 5.53 13.71
N ILE A 239 -1.21 4.25 13.61
CA ILE A 239 -0.26 3.15 13.84
C ILE A 239 0.41 2.83 12.50
N VAL A 240 1.74 2.88 12.47
CA VAL A 240 2.57 2.59 11.29
C VAL A 240 3.65 1.55 11.63
N PRO A 241 4.19 0.84 10.62
CA PRO A 241 5.36 -0.01 10.79
C PRO A 241 6.55 0.71 11.39
N ARG A 242 7.29 0.00 12.25
CA ARG A 242 8.62 0.42 12.68
C ARG A 242 9.62 0.06 11.58
N ILE A 243 9.94 1.02 10.74
CA ILE A 243 10.94 0.87 9.67
C ILE A 243 12.33 1.23 10.22
N PRO A 244 13.31 0.32 10.20
CA PRO A 244 14.67 0.63 10.68
C PRO A 244 15.39 1.64 9.79
N VAL A 245 15.17 1.55 8.47
CA VAL A 245 15.78 2.43 7.46
C VAL A 245 14.84 2.57 6.26
N ALA A 246 14.56 3.80 5.87
CA ALA A 246 13.85 4.07 4.61
C ALA A 246 14.74 3.63 3.43
N SER A 247 14.15 2.91 2.48
CA SER A 247 14.86 2.32 1.35
C SER A 247 13.97 2.23 0.10
N LEU A 248 14.52 1.77 -1.02
CA LEU A 248 13.75 1.62 -2.26
C LEU A 248 12.49 0.75 -2.13
N LEU A 249 12.49 -0.22 -1.21
CA LEU A 249 11.35 -1.10 -0.92
C LEU A 249 10.52 -0.65 0.29
N ALA A 250 10.99 0.34 1.04
CA ALA A 250 10.29 0.95 2.16
C ALA A 250 10.46 2.47 2.04
N GLN A 251 9.72 3.05 1.10
CA GLN A 251 10.08 4.30 0.42
C GLN A 251 10.08 5.56 1.31
N ASP A 252 9.48 5.48 2.48
CA ASP A 252 9.35 6.61 3.41
C ASP A 252 9.63 6.17 4.86
N ASP A 253 10.13 7.10 5.66
CA ASP A 253 10.08 7.02 7.11
C ASP A 253 8.70 7.54 7.56
N MET A 254 7.70 6.65 7.52
CA MET A 254 6.32 6.99 7.86
C MET A 254 6.20 7.62 9.25
N GLN A 255 7.00 7.17 10.21
CA GLN A 255 6.98 7.73 11.56
C GLN A 255 7.41 9.20 11.54
N GLN A 256 8.53 9.50 10.86
CA GLN A 256 9.00 10.87 10.76
C GLN A 256 8.09 11.74 9.90
N SER A 257 7.57 11.22 8.78
CA SER A 257 6.59 11.92 7.92
C SER A 257 5.35 12.37 8.68
N LEU A 258 4.79 11.51 9.52
CA LEU A 258 3.63 11.88 10.34
C LEU A 258 3.98 12.94 11.39
N ARG A 259 5.17 12.87 12.00
CA ARG A 259 5.62 13.91 12.93
C ARG A 259 5.82 15.25 12.25
N ASP A 260 6.41 15.26 11.06
CA ASP A 260 6.69 16.48 10.28
C ASP A 260 5.39 17.22 9.93
N VAL A 261 4.32 16.49 9.61
CA VAL A 261 2.98 17.05 9.34
C VAL A 261 2.12 17.26 10.59
N GLY A 262 2.69 17.07 11.78
CA GLY A 262 1.99 17.26 13.06
C GLY A 262 0.83 16.28 13.29
N GLN A 263 0.96 15.05 12.80
CA GLN A 263 0.02 13.95 13.04
C GLN A 263 0.54 13.06 14.18
N THR A 264 -0.37 12.69 15.10
CA THR A 264 -0.05 11.74 16.17
C THR A 264 0.25 10.37 15.57
N VAL A 265 1.41 9.81 15.90
CA VAL A 265 1.90 8.55 15.33
C VAL A 265 2.39 7.59 16.40
N LEU A 266 2.10 6.31 16.21
CA LEU A 266 2.59 5.18 16.99
C LEU A 266 3.33 4.23 16.04
N ALA A 267 4.56 3.83 16.38
CA ALA A 267 5.33 2.83 15.64
C ALA A 267 5.72 1.65 16.55
N PRO A 268 4.72 0.89 17.04
CA PRO A 268 4.95 -0.26 17.89
C PRO A 268 5.75 -1.35 17.16
N GLY A 269 6.51 -2.13 17.91
CA GLY A 269 7.23 -3.30 17.39
C GLY A 269 6.30 -4.51 17.21
N TRP A 270 6.70 -5.46 16.37
CA TRP A 270 6.00 -6.73 16.25
C TRP A 270 5.88 -7.45 17.60
N GLY A 271 4.70 -8.02 17.87
CA GLY A 271 4.34 -8.66 19.14
C GLY A 271 3.76 -7.70 20.19
N GLU A 272 3.87 -6.38 20.01
CA GLU A 272 3.24 -5.41 20.89
C GLU A 272 1.73 -5.30 20.64
N THR A 273 1.00 -4.76 21.61
CA THR A 273 -0.44 -4.50 21.53
C THR A 273 -0.70 -3.03 21.83
N VAL A 274 -1.45 -2.36 20.96
CA VAL A 274 -1.92 -0.99 21.16
C VAL A 274 -3.43 -1.00 21.41
N ARG A 275 -3.94 -0.07 22.21
CA ARG A 275 -5.38 0.08 22.46
C ARG A 275 -5.86 1.47 22.07
N ILE A 276 -6.91 1.51 21.26
CA ILE A 276 -7.61 2.72 20.84
C ILE A 276 -9.06 2.53 21.28
N GLY A 277 -9.54 3.37 22.20
CA GLY A 277 -10.85 3.18 22.82
C GLY A 277 -11.00 1.78 23.44
N ASP A 278 -12.04 1.06 23.01
CA ASP A 278 -12.35 -0.32 23.40
C ASP A 278 -11.79 -1.40 22.45
N ILE A 279 -10.95 -1.02 21.48
CA ILE A 279 -10.36 -1.93 20.50
C ILE A 279 -8.88 -2.18 20.84
N GLU A 280 -8.49 -3.46 20.88
CA GLU A 280 -7.08 -3.87 20.94
C GLU A 280 -6.54 -4.21 19.55
N VAL A 281 -5.33 -3.77 19.25
CA VAL A 281 -4.62 -3.99 17.99
C VAL A 281 -3.28 -4.65 18.30
N ASP A 282 -3.15 -5.95 18.01
CA ASP A 282 -1.87 -6.65 18.05
C ASP A 282 -1.11 -6.41 16.74
N ILE A 283 0.16 -6.07 16.88
CA ILE A 283 1.07 -5.80 15.77
C ILE A 283 1.73 -7.11 15.39
N LEU A 284 1.41 -7.62 14.20
CA LEU A 284 1.88 -8.91 13.74
C LEU A 284 2.98 -8.73 12.69
N PRO A 285 3.96 -9.66 12.61
CA PRO A 285 4.95 -9.64 11.55
C PRO A 285 4.34 -9.63 10.15
N PHE A 286 4.91 -8.81 9.27
CA PHE A 286 4.66 -8.85 7.82
C PHE A 286 5.87 -9.51 7.15
N TYR A 287 5.59 -10.63 6.50
CA TYR A 287 6.52 -11.35 5.63
C TYR A 287 5.92 -11.39 4.23
N GLY A 288 6.76 -11.61 3.22
CA GLY A 288 6.35 -11.62 1.83
C GLY A 288 6.42 -10.23 1.20
N GLU A 289 5.85 -10.14 0.01
CA GLU A 289 5.97 -9.02 -0.91
C GLU A 289 7.43 -8.51 -1.05
N GLN A 290 8.36 -9.48 -1.10
CA GLN A 290 9.78 -9.22 -1.32
C GLN A 290 10.15 -9.63 -2.75
N PRO A 291 11.20 -9.04 -3.35
CA PRO A 291 11.73 -9.47 -4.65
C PRO A 291 12.13 -10.96 -4.72
N THR A 292 12.36 -11.60 -3.57
CA THR A 292 12.66 -13.02 -3.46
C THR A 292 11.98 -13.65 -2.24
N ILE A 293 11.49 -14.88 -2.39
CA ILE A 293 10.95 -15.69 -1.28
C ILE A 293 12.04 -16.53 -0.61
N GLY A 294 13.11 -16.83 -1.36
CA GLY A 294 14.25 -17.62 -0.89
C GLY A 294 15.19 -16.84 0.03
N ALA A 295 16.48 -17.22 0.04
CA ALA A 295 17.47 -16.56 0.87
C ALA A 295 17.53 -15.04 0.62
N ALA A 296 17.72 -14.27 1.70
CA ALA A 296 17.89 -12.83 1.59
C ALA A 296 19.08 -12.52 0.68
N VAL A 297 18.85 -11.70 -0.33
CA VAL A 297 19.90 -11.27 -1.26
C VAL A 297 20.52 -9.96 -0.76
N PRO A 298 21.83 -9.73 -0.96
CA PRO A 298 22.40 -8.41 -0.73
C PRO A 298 21.73 -7.38 -1.65
N PRO A 299 21.42 -6.17 -1.15
CA PRO A 299 21.58 -5.72 0.24
C PRO A 299 20.48 -6.24 1.19
N HIS A 300 20.88 -6.92 2.27
CA HIS A 300 19.97 -7.68 3.16
C HIS A 300 18.98 -6.84 4.01
N ASP A 301 19.26 -5.54 4.15
CA ASP A 301 18.45 -4.59 4.92
C ASP A 301 17.44 -3.83 4.05
N VAL A 302 17.55 -3.92 2.71
CA VAL A 302 16.55 -3.41 1.77
C VAL A 302 15.43 -4.43 1.67
N ARG A 303 14.32 -4.11 2.31
CA ARG A 303 13.12 -4.94 2.29
C ARG A 303 11.89 -4.08 2.40
N ASN A 304 10.78 -4.60 1.91
CA ASN A 304 9.48 -4.05 2.25
C ASN A 304 9.18 -4.38 3.72
N TRP A 305 9.00 -3.33 4.53
CA TRP A 305 8.71 -3.45 5.97
C TRP A 305 7.25 -3.09 6.19
N GLY A 306 6.54 -3.98 6.88
CA GLY A 306 5.11 -3.80 7.15
C GLY A 306 4.66 -4.40 8.48
N ASN A 307 3.36 -4.32 8.70
CA ASN A 307 2.63 -4.97 9.78
C ASN A 307 1.43 -5.72 9.19
N CYS A 308 1.21 -6.93 9.66
CA CYS A 308 -0.14 -7.50 9.71
C CYS A 308 -0.79 -7.03 11.03
N TYR A 309 -2.11 -7.09 11.13
CA TYR A 309 -2.82 -6.68 12.34
C TYR A 309 -3.79 -7.74 12.81
N ARG A 310 -3.85 -8.00 14.12
CA ARG A 310 -5.05 -8.61 14.73
C ARG A 310 -5.80 -7.55 15.51
N ILE A 311 -7.04 -7.34 15.16
CA ILE A 311 -7.93 -6.36 15.77
C ILE A 311 -8.98 -7.12 16.57
N THR A 312 -9.10 -6.79 17.86
CA THR A 312 -10.08 -7.39 18.76
C THR A 312 -10.99 -6.30 19.32
N THR A 313 -12.27 -6.40 18.99
CA THR A 313 -13.35 -5.56 19.54
C THR A 313 -14.11 -6.36 20.61
N PRO A 314 -15.00 -5.74 21.39
CA PRO A 314 -15.90 -6.48 22.27
C PRO A 314 -16.81 -7.49 21.53
N GLN A 315 -17.07 -7.26 20.23
CA GLN A 315 -18.03 -8.04 19.45
C GLN A 315 -17.38 -9.12 18.57
N PHE A 316 -16.15 -8.92 18.11
CA PHE A 316 -15.46 -9.82 17.18
C PHE A 316 -13.94 -9.62 17.16
N SER A 317 -13.23 -10.58 16.57
CA SER A 317 -11.81 -10.47 16.25
C SER A 317 -11.53 -10.72 14.77
N VAL A 318 -10.65 -9.92 14.17
CA VAL A 318 -10.26 -10.02 12.77
C VAL A 318 -8.73 -9.96 12.62
N ILE A 319 -8.18 -10.75 11.71
CA ILE A 319 -6.77 -10.65 11.28
C ILE A 319 -6.73 -10.06 9.87
N LEU A 320 -5.91 -9.02 9.71
CA LEU A 320 -5.62 -8.32 8.45
C LEU A 320 -4.24 -8.76 7.96
N LEU A 321 -4.20 -9.38 6.79
CA LEU A 321 -2.99 -9.94 6.20
C LEU A 321 -2.40 -9.10 5.06
N VAL A 322 -3.18 -8.20 4.45
CA VAL A 322 -2.80 -7.43 3.24
C VAL A 322 -2.04 -8.29 2.23
N ASP A 323 -0.91 -7.81 1.72
CA ASP A 323 -0.04 -8.41 0.72
C ASP A 323 1.01 -9.34 1.34
N SER A 324 0.75 -9.88 2.53
CA SER A 324 1.69 -10.79 3.17
C SER A 324 1.76 -12.15 2.48
N GLY A 325 2.85 -12.86 2.76
CA GLY A 325 3.19 -14.17 2.22
C GLY A 325 4.38 -14.76 2.97
N GLU A 326 5.41 -15.14 2.22
CA GLU A 326 6.63 -15.74 2.76
C GLU A 326 7.88 -15.06 2.20
N ASP A 327 8.89 -14.91 3.05
CA ASP A 327 10.21 -14.43 2.65
C ASP A 327 11.33 -15.08 3.48
N ALA A 328 12.57 -14.67 3.21
CA ALA A 328 13.76 -15.16 3.90
C ALA A 328 13.72 -15.10 5.44
N LYS A 329 12.89 -14.24 6.02
CA LYS A 329 12.80 -13.99 7.47
C LYS A 329 11.64 -14.73 8.13
N GLY A 330 10.68 -15.27 7.37
CA GLY A 330 9.59 -16.05 7.93
C GLY A 330 8.39 -16.16 6.99
N SER A 331 7.33 -16.78 7.53
CA SER A 331 6.08 -17.03 6.82
C SER A 331 4.90 -16.49 7.62
N VAL A 332 3.90 -15.94 6.90
CA VAL A 332 2.60 -15.57 7.48
C VAL A 332 1.90 -16.76 8.16
N MET A 333 2.22 -18.00 7.77
CA MET A 333 1.70 -19.20 8.42
C MET A 333 2.12 -19.29 9.90
N ASP A 334 3.38 -18.97 10.20
CA ASP A 334 3.89 -18.97 11.57
C ASP A 334 3.30 -17.80 12.38
N VAL A 335 3.04 -16.67 11.71
CA VAL A 335 2.36 -15.51 12.31
C VAL A 335 0.95 -15.89 12.78
N ILE A 336 0.21 -16.62 11.95
CA ILE A 336 -1.13 -17.10 12.29
C ILE A 336 -1.09 -18.09 13.45
N ASP A 337 -0.18 -19.05 13.43
CA ASP A 337 -0.04 -20.01 14.54
C ASP A 337 0.24 -19.31 15.87
N GLN A 338 1.16 -18.34 15.87
CA GLN A 338 1.49 -17.58 17.07
C GLN A 338 0.30 -16.73 17.53
N SER A 339 -0.42 -16.09 16.61
CA SER A 339 -1.63 -15.31 16.90
C SER A 339 -2.73 -16.18 17.51
N VAL A 340 -2.99 -17.37 16.94
CA VAL A 340 -3.99 -18.32 17.45
C VAL A 340 -3.55 -18.90 18.80
N ALA A 341 -2.29 -19.25 18.98
CA ALA A 341 -1.78 -19.73 20.25
C ALA A 341 -1.91 -18.68 21.37
N ARG A 342 -1.72 -17.40 21.04
CA ARG A 342 -1.78 -16.29 22.00
C ARG A 342 -3.20 -15.80 22.30
N ARG A 343 -4.06 -15.68 21.28
CA ARG A 343 -5.36 -15.01 21.36
C ARG A 343 -6.55 -15.92 21.06
N GLY A 344 -6.30 -17.17 20.69
CA GLY A 344 -7.32 -18.09 20.19
C GLY A 344 -7.68 -17.83 18.73
N ARG A 345 -8.54 -18.69 18.19
CA ARG A 345 -9.04 -18.57 16.81
C ARG A 345 -9.64 -17.18 16.53
N PRO A 346 -9.37 -16.55 15.37
CA PRO A 346 -10.04 -15.32 14.98
C PRO A 346 -11.47 -15.62 14.48
N ASP A 347 -12.35 -14.62 14.55
CA ASP A 347 -13.68 -14.74 13.95
C ASP A 347 -13.64 -14.50 12.43
N LEU A 348 -12.69 -13.69 11.95
CA LEU A 348 -12.51 -13.37 10.53
C LEU A 348 -11.02 -13.25 10.16
N VAL A 349 -10.68 -13.68 8.96
CA VAL A 349 -9.41 -13.34 8.29
C VAL A 349 -9.72 -12.55 7.02
N LEU A 350 -8.96 -11.48 6.79
CA LEU A 350 -9.00 -10.65 5.59
C LEU A 350 -7.61 -10.67 4.94
N SER A 351 -7.54 -10.92 3.63
CA SER A 351 -6.28 -10.96 2.86
C SER A 351 -6.45 -10.38 1.47
N CYS A 352 -5.35 -9.83 0.92
CA CYS A 352 -5.17 -9.70 -0.52
C CYS A 352 -5.20 -11.10 -1.14
N CYS A 353 -5.93 -11.27 -2.24
CA CYS A 353 -6.05 -12.56 -2.94
C CYS A 353 -5.10 -12.69 -4.12
N ARG A 354 -4.37 -11.61 -4.45
CA ARG A 354 -3.48 -11.55 -5.61
C ARG A 354 -2.36 -12.57 -5.51
N GLU A 355 -1.91 -12.98 -6.68
CA GLU A 355 -0.84 -13.95 -6.81
C GLU A 355 0.31 -13.41 -7.65
N LEU A 356 1.26 -12.77 -6.97
CA LEU A 356 2.39 -12.10 -7.60
C LEU A 356 3.49 -13.10 -8.01
N ARG A 357 3.23 -13.90 -9.05
CA ARG A 357 4.13 -14.95 -9.59
C ARG A 357 5.05 -14.51 -10.71
N LYS A 358 4.78 -13.38 -11.38
CA LYS A 358 5.44 -13.01 -12.65
C LYS A 358 6.85 -12.43 -12.47
N ALA A 359 7.76 -13.15 -11.81
CA ALA A 359 9.14 -12.70 -11.68
C ALA A 359 9.86 -12.59 -13.07
N PRO A 360 10.82 -11.66 -13.25
CA PRO A 360 11.21 -10.61 -12.32
C PRO A 360 10.38 -9.32 -12.47
N PHE A 361 9.11 -9.45 -12.84
CA PHE A 361 8.18 -8.37 -13.15
C PHE A 361 6.91 -8.52 -12.31
N TRP A 362 7.09 -8.48 -10.99
CA TRP A 362 6.01 -8.50 -10.02
C TRP A 362 5.03 -7.37 -10.36
N GLN A 363 3.86 -7.73 -10.87
CA GLN A 363 2.88 -6.87 -11.56
C GLN A 363 2.55 -5.58 -10.79
N GLY A 364 3.23 -4.48 -11.12
CA GLY A 364 3.07 -3.16 -10.47
C GLY A 364 4.22 -2.72 -9.56
N LEU A 365 5.10 -3.64 -9.16
CA LEU A 365 6.22 -3.39 -8.23
C LEU A 365 7.53 -3.14 -9.01
N PHE A 366 7.52 -2.07 -9.79
CA PHE A 366 8.51 -1.81 -10.83
C PHE A 366 9.95 -1.60 -10.34
N THR A 367 10.18 -1.37 -9.04
CA THR A 367 11.53 -1.21 -8.46
C THR A 367 12.17 -2.52 -8.01
N PHE A 368 11.41 -3.62 -7.93
CA PHE A 368 11.85 -4.86 -7.27
C PHE A 368 13.04 -5.52 -7.97
N TRP A 369 13.09 -5.48 -9.30
CA TRP A 369 14.22 -6.02 -10.07
C TRP A 369 15.53 -5.23 -9.85
N MET A 370 15.44 -3.95 -9.48
CA MET A 370 16.61 -3.07 -9.35
C MET A 370 17.47 -3.43 -8.12
N VAL A 371 16.87 -4.07 -7.12
CA VAL A 371 17.55 -4.49 -5.88
C VAL A 371 18.10 -5.91 -5.96
N LEU A 372 17.81 -6.64 -7.05
CA LEU A 372 18.24 -8.03 -7.20
C LEU A 372 19.66 -8.11 -7.78
N PRO A 373 20.51 -9.03 -7.28
CA PRO A 373 21.77 -9.32 -7.94
C PRO A 373 21.54 -9.99 -9.30
N MET A 374 22.51 -9.85 -10.22
CA MET A 374 22.43 -10.44 -11.56
C MET A 374 22.14 -11.94 -11.54
N THR A 375 22.69 -12.67 -10.56
CA THR A 375 22.45 -14.12 -10.41
C THR A 375 20.99 -14.46 -10.18
N GLU A 376 20.25 -13.62 -9.45
CA GLU A 376 18.82 -13.82 -9.24
C GLU A 376 18.00 -13.40 -10.46
N LEU A 377 18.39 -12.29 -11.11
CA LEU A 377 17.78 -11.88 -12.38
C LEU A 377 17.99 -12.91 -13.50
N GLN A 378 19.07 -13.69 -13.46
CA GLN A 378 19.28 -14.84 -14.34
C GLN A 378 18.43 -16.07 -13.97
N ARG A 379 18.18 -16.27 -12.67
CA ARG A 379 17.47 -17.43 -12.12
C ARG A 379 15.96 -17.31 -12.29
N LEU A 380 15.38 -16.17 -11.95
CA LEU A 380 13.94 -15.96 -11.85
C LEU A 380 13.19 -16.14 -13.18
N PRO A 381 13.65 -15.63 -14.34
CA PRO A 381 13.00 -15.90 -15.63
C PRO A 381 12.93 -17.39 -15.95
N ARG A 382 13.98 -18.17 -15.66
CA ARG A 382 13.99 -19.62 -15.91
C ARG A 382 12.97 -20.37 -15.05
N ILE A 383 12.75 -19.90 -13.83
CA ILE A 383 11.72 -20.46 -12.94
C ILE A 383 10.34 -20.09 -13.45
N ALA A 384 10.13 -18.85 -13.90
CA ALA A 384 8.88 -18.42 -14.49
C ALA A 384 8.54 -19.20 -15.77
N GLU A 385 9.51 -19.41 -16.66
CA GLU A 385 9.35 -20.22 -17.88
C GLU A 385 9.00 -21.69 -17.59
N ALA A 386 9.43 -22.22 -16.44
CA ALA A 386 9.10 -23.58 -16.01
C ALA A 386 7.69 -23.72 -15.40
N GLY A 387 6.97 -22.61 -15.15
CA GLY A 387 5.65 -22.61 -14.51
C GLY A 387 5.68 -22.77 -12.98
N ASP A 388 6.86 -22.84 -12.37
CA ASP A 388 7.10 -23.11 -10.94
C ASP A 388 7.49 -21.83 -10.14
N GLY A 389 7.04 -20.66 -10.60
CA GLY A 389 7.30 -19.37 -9.94
C GLY A 389 6.58 -19.24 -8.60
N PRO A 390 7.30 -19.12 -7.46
CA PRO A 390 6.65 -18.91 -6.18
C PRO A 390 6.03 -17.49 -6.12
N SER A 391 4.84 -17.38 -5.52
CA SER A 391 4.14 -16.11 -5.35
C SER A 391 4.71 -15.34 -4.16
N ILE A 392 5.03 -14.06 -4.33
CA ILE A 392 5.56 -13.24 -3.22
C ILE A 392 4.45 -12.84 -2.23
N THR A 393 3.20 -12.96 -2.64
CA THR A 393 1.99 -12.86 -1.79
C THR A 393 1.41 -14.27 -1.58
N LEU A 394 0.55 -14.42 -0.58
CA LEU A 394 0.04 -15.74 -0.19
C LEU A 394 -0.74 -16.48 -1.30
N GLY A 395 -1.49 -15.75 -2.13
CA GLY A 395 -2.32 -16.32 -3.19
C GLY A 395 -3.50 -17.19 -2.67
N PRO A 396 -4.39 -17.65 -3.56
CA PRO A 396 -5.60 -18.39 -3.16
C PRO A 396 -5.29 -19.70 -2.42
N ASP A 397 -4.30 -20.45 -2.86
CA ASP A 397 -3.93 -21.73 -2.23
C ASP A 397 -3.38 -21.53 -0.81
N GLY A 398 -2.50 -20.56 -0.63
CA GLY A 398 -1.95 -20.22 0.68
C GLY A 398 -3.02 -19.66 1.62
N ILE A 399 -3.96 -18.85 1.12
CA ILE A 399 -5.08 -18.34 1.92
C ILE A 399 -5.97 -19.49 2.40
N GLY A 400 -6.30 -20.44 1.51
CA GLY A 400 -7.12 -21.59 1.89
C GLY A 400 -6.46 -22.46 2.96
N GLU A 401 -5.15 -22.69 2.85
CA GLU A 401 -4.36 -23.39 3.87
C GLU A 401 -4.29 -22.63 5.19
N LEU A 402 -4.07 -21.31 5.12
CA LEU A 402 -4.04 -20.44 6.29
C LEU A 402 -5.39 -20.47 7.03
N CYS A 403 -6.50 -20.39 6.30
CA CYS A 403 -7.84 -20.43 6.89
C CYS A 403 -8.12 -21.75 7.60
N ALA A 404 -7.80 -22.87 6.94
CA ALA A 404 -7.93 -24.20 7.53
C ALA A 404 -7.06 -24.35 8.80
N ARG A 405 -5.82 -23.87 8.77
CA ARG A 405 -4.87 -23.89 9.90
C ARG A 405 -5.30 -22.99 11.05
N ALA A 406 -5.75 -21.78 10.76
CA ALA A 406 -6.21 -20.82 11.76
C ALA A 406 -7.49 -21.27 12.48
N GLY A 407 -8.29 -22.13 11.84
CA GLY A 407 -9.64 -22.45 12.29
C GLY A 407 -10.53 -21.22 12.36
N ALA A 408 -10.31 -20.25 11.46
CA ALA A 408 -11.08 -19.03 11.38
C ALA A 408 -12.55 -19.35 11.06
N ARG A 409 -13.51 -18.60 11.62
CA ARG A 409 -14.93 -18.85 11.30
C ARG A 409 -15.26 -18.44 9.87
N ALA A 410 -14.69 -17.33 9.42
CA ALA A 410 -14.87 -16.84 8.08
C ALA A 410 -13.60 -16.23 7.49
N PHE A 411 -13.60 -16.12 6.17
CA PHE A 411 -12.64 -15.38 5.36
C PHE A 411 -13.39 -14.41 4.47
N ALA A 412 -12.85 -13.21 4.22
CA ALA A 412 -13.34 -12.34 3.17
C ALA A 412 -12.16 -11.64 2.45
N PRO A 413 -12.28 -11.34 1.14
CA PRO A 413 -11.22 -10.66 0.40
C PRO A 413 -11.17 -9.17 0.73
N TYR A 414 -9.99 -8.56 0.66
CA TYR A 414 -9.80 -7.11 0.57
C TYR A 414 -8.43 -6.83 -0.07
N ALA A 415 -8.01 -5.57 -0.22
CA ALA A 415 -6.73 -5.22 -0.85
C ALA A 415 -6.59 -5.77 -2.29
N ASN A 416 -7.71 -6.02 -2.97
CA ASN A 416 -7.77 -6.38 -4.39
C ASN A 416 -8.09 -5.13 -5.23
N GLY A 417 -8.44 -5.35 -6.50
CA GLY A 417 -9.20 -4.48 -7.39
C GLY A 417 -10.12 -3.45 -6.74
N PHE A 418 -10.30 -2.28 -7.37
CA PHE A 418 -11.44 -1.41 -7.10
C PHE A 418 -12.10 -1.02 -8.43
N CYS A 419 -13.43 -1.15 -8.49
CA CYS A 419 -14.23 -0.82 -9.69
C CYS A 419 -15.40 0.14 -9.40
N GLY A 420 -15.50 0.62 -8.15
CA GLY A 420 -16.63 1.40 -7.64
C GLY A 420 -17.44 0.70 -6.55
N ILE A 421 -18.37 1.45 -5.95
CA ILE A 421 -19.29 0.96 -4.91
C ILE A 421 -20.25 -0.08 -5.51
N ALA A 422 -20.51 -1.16 -4.76
CA ALA A 422 -21.43 -2.24 -5.12
C ALA A 422 -21.14 -2.83 -6.53
N THR A 423 -19.88 -2.81 -6.93
CA THR A 423 -19.42 -3.28 -8.25
C THR A 423 -18.48 -4.46 -8.07
N GLU A 424 -18.72 -5.52 -8.84
CA GLU A 424 -17.85 -6.70 -8.85
C GLU A 424 -16.45 -6.36 -9.37
N ILE A 425 -15.45 -7.01 -8.78
CA ILE A 425 -14.05 -6.87 -9.19
C ILE A 425 -13.74 -7.96 -10.21
N GLY A 426 -13.68 -7.55 -11.48
CA GLY A 426 -13.39 -8.45 -12.61
C GLY A 426 -11.91 -8.81 -12.78
N ASP A 427 -11.00 -8.06 -12.14
CA ASP A 427 -9.56 -8.29 -12.14
C ASP A 427 -9.01 -7.88 -10.77
N ILE A 428 -8.61 -8.86 -9.96
CA ILE A 428 -8.07 -8.57 -8.61
C ILE A 428 -6.75 -7.80 -8.64
N GLY A 429 -6.04 -7.82 -9.78
CA GLY A 429 -4.72 -7.23 -9.95
C GLY A 429 -4.70 -5.86 -10.60
N TRP A 430 -5.83 -5.17 -10.71
CA TRP A 430 -5.89 -3.81 -11.28
C TRP A 430 -5.35 -3.77 -12.72
N ILE A 431 -6.13 -4.23 -13.70
CA ILE A 431 -5.81 -4.26 -15.14
C ILE A 431 -4.60 -5.14 -15.55
N ASN A 432 -4.05 -5.92 -14.62
CA ASN A 432 -2.92 -6.81 -14.87
C ASN A 432 -3.32 -8.19 -15.45
N GLY A 433 -4.61 -8.36 -15.77
CA GLY A 433 -5.16 -9.58 -16.33
C GLY A 433 -5.16 -10.73 -15.32
N GLU A 434 -5.31 -10.41 -14.03
CA GLU A 434 -5.50 -11.42 -12.98
C GLU A 434 -6.97 -11.89 -12.97
N PRO A 435 -7.27 -13.06 -12.37
CA PRO A 435 -8.63 -13.57 -12.30
C PRO A 435 -9.61 -12.61 -11.62
N ALA A 436 -10.91 -12.82 -11.86
CA ALA A 436 -11.95 -12.12 -11.11
C ALA A 436 -11.89 -12.53 -9.63
N GLU A 437 -12.35 -11.62 -8.75
CA GLU A 437 -12.38 -11.91 -7.31
C GLU A 437 -13.26 -13.14 -7.03
N ALA A 438 -14.41 -13.23 -7.70
CA ALA A 438 -15.32 -14.36 -7.60
C ALA A 438 -14.65 -15.72 -7.85
N ASP A 439 -13.84 -15.82 -8.91
CA ASP A 439 -13.16 -17.06 -9.30
C ASP A 439 -12.07 -17.43 -8.29
N THR A 440 -11.40 -16.42 -7.75
CA THR A 440 -10.34 -16.60 -6.75
C THR A 440 -10.92 -17.08 -5.42
N LEU A 441 -12.10 -16.57 -5.04
CA LEU A 441 -12.81 -17.03 -3.85
C LEU A 441 -13.28 -18.48 -3.96
N ASP A 442 -13.70 -18.93 -5.15
CA ASP A 442 -14.03 -20.35 -5.37
C ASP A 442 -12.82 -21.27 -5.21
N GLN A 443 -11.64 -20.82 -5.64
CA GLN A 443 -10.39 -21.57 -5.43
C GLN A 443 -10.05 -21.68 -3.93
N ILE A 444 -10.19 -20.58 -3.18
CA ILE A 444 -9.97 -20.56 -1.74
C ILE A 444 -10.93 -21.51 -1.02
N ASP A 445 -12.23 -21.46 -1.36
CA ASP A 445 -13.25 -22.32 -0.76
C ASP A 445 -12.96 -23.81 -1.05
N ALA A 446 -12.62 -24.14 -2.29
CA ALA A 446 -12.22 -25.49 -2.68
C ALA A 446 -10.98 -25.98 -1.92
N ARG A 447 -9.98 -25.12 -1.73
CA ARG A 447 -8.75 -25.43 -0.97
C ARG A 447 -9.05 -25.68 0.50
N ILE A 448 -9.89 -24.85 1.14
CA ILE A 448 -10.34 -25.05 2.53
C ILE A 448 -11.05 -26.40 2.65
N GLY A 449 -11.98 -26.70 1.74
CA GLY A 449 -12.71 -27.96 1.72
C GLY A 449 -11.80 -29.18 1.54
N ALA A 450 -10.81 -29.10 0.66
CA ALA A 450 -9.83 -30.18 0.44
C ALA A 450 -8.96 -30.46 1.69
N LEU A 451 -8.75 -29.45 2.53
CA LEU A 451 -8.03 -29.57 3.80
C LEU A 451 -8.95 -29.91 4.99
N GLY A 452 -10.26 -30.09 4.76
CA GLY A 452 -11.24 -30.38 5.81
C GLY A 452 -11.50 -29.18 6.75
N GLY A 453 -11.19 -27.96 6.31
CA GLY A 453 -11.48 -26.73 7.05
C GLY A 453 -12.97 -26.40 7.07
N ALA A 454 -13.39 -25.62 8.08
CA ALA A 454 -14.78 -25.18 8.25
C ALA A 454 -14.96 -23.67 8.07
N THR A 455 -13.93 -22.97 7.59
CA THR A 455 -13.96 -21.53 7.36
C THR A 455 -14.89 -21.20 6.21
N ARG A 456 -15.87 -20.32 6.45
CA ARG A 456 -16.78 -19.85 5.39
C ARG A 456 -16.14 -18.73 4.57
N VAL A 457 -16.10 -18.86 3.26
CA VAL A 457 -15.69 -17.78 2.35
C VAL A 457 -16.86 -16.80 2.13
N ILE A 458 -16.64 -15.53 2.44
CA ILE A 458 -17.62 -14.46 2.28
C ILE A 458 -17.33 -13.68 1.00
N ARG A 459 -18.36 -13.53 0.18
CA ARG A 459 -18.39 -12.65 -0.98
C ARG A 459 -19.02 -11.33 -0.56
N TRP A 460 -18.33 -10.22 -0.78
CA TRP A 460 -18.79 -8.87 -0.46
C TRP A 460 -18.10 -7.86 -1.37
N LEU A 461 -18.78 -6.76 -1.67
CA LEU A 461 -18.36 -5.74 -2.62
C LEU A 461 -17.89 -4.47 -1.89
N PRO A 462 -17.11 -3.59 -2.54
CA PRO A 462 -16.83 -2.27 -1.98
C PRO A 462 -18.13 -1.53 -1.62
N GLY A 463 -18.22 -1.03 -0.40
CA GLY A 463 -19.42 -0.42 0.18
C GLY A 463 -20.22 -1.33 1.10
N ASP A 464 -20.11 -2.66 0.94
CA ASP A 464 -20.80 -3.64 1.79
C ASP A 464 -20.29 -3.60 3.23
N VAL A 465 -21.15 -4.01 4.16
CA VAL A 465 -20.82 -4.08 5.58
C VAL A 465 -20.93 -5.52 6.12
N LEU A 466 -19.86 -5.99 6.76
CA LEU A 466 -19.86 -7.22 7.55
C LEU A 466 -20.28 -6.95 8.99
N ARG A 467 -21.34 -7.61 9.42
CA ARG A 467 -21.88 -7.57 10.79
C ARG A 467 -21.72 -8.93 11.46
N HIS A 468 -21.19 -8.96 12.69
CA HIS A 468 -21.11 -10.17 13.49
C HIS A 468 -22.30 -10.24 14.47
N ARG A 469 -23.27 -11.10 14.19
CA ARG A 469 -24.47 -11.36 15.01
C ARG A 469 -24.63 -12.85 15.32
N GLY A 470 -23.59 -13.44 15.92
CA GLY A 470 -23.46 -14.89 16.10
C GLY A 470 -22.83 -15.60 14.90
N ASP A 471 -23.08 -15.07 13.70
CA ASP A 471 -22.35 -15.34 12.46
C ASP A 471 -22.18 -14.03 11.66
N TRP A 472 -21.34 -14.05 10.63
CA TRP A 472 -21.08 -12.92 9.75
C TRP A 472 -22.20 -12.75 8.71
N GLN A 473 -22.70 -11.53 8.55
CA GLN A 473 -23.72 -11.18 7.57
C GLN A 473 -23.24 -9.99 6.74
N VAL A 474 -23.46 -10.05 5.43
CA VAL A 474 -23.25 -8.94 4.49
C VAL A 474 -24.54 -8.13 4.43
N SER A 475 -24.44 -6.80 4.59
CA SER A 475 -25.58 -5.89 4.53
C SER A 475 -25.29 -4.65 3.72
#